data_AF-A0A074V6D9-F1
#
_entry.id   AF-A0A074V6D9-F1
#
_cell.length_a   1.000
_cell.length_b   1.000
_cell.length_c   1.000
_cell.angle_alpha   90.00
_cell.angle_beta   90.00
_cell.angle_gamma   90.00
#
_symmetry.space_group_name_H-M   'P 1'
#
loop_
_entity.id
_entity.type
_entity.pdbx_description
1 polymer ?
#
loop_
_entity_poly.entity_id
_entity_poly.type
_entity_poly.pdbx_seq_one_letter_code
_entity_poly.pdbx_strand_id
1 'polypeptide(L)'
;MKNIKNKVTDTKPPSLKDWGDIPKDNIDLNYIYKIFFEKTNSEVQTLFNGIVAIEYVDALRWMPARPFSYYIKGFIDFILNKHYAGIDANDAAYSFLRLIKEKVDSNKSSLLPLKYEIISTIDFIISNQDYFRLVDDEESYKIYQYIKSNL
;
A
#
# COMPACT_ATOMS: atom_id res chain seq x y z
N MET A 1 22.03 5.53 -23.84
CA MET A 1 20.92 5.47 -22.86
C MET A 1 21.30 4.48 -21.77
N LYS A 2 21.48 4.94 -20.53
CA LYS A 2 21.80 4.04 -19.40
C LYS A 2 20.53 3.28 -19.03
N ASN A 3 20.55 1.97 -19.23
CA ASN A 3 19.54 1.05 -18.76
C ASN A 3 19.61 1.03 -17.22
N ILE A 4 18.81 1.86 -16.56
CA ILE A 4 18.60 1.77 -15.12
C ILE A 4 17.70 0.55 -14.93
N LYS A 5 18.30 -0.63 -14.84
CA LYS A 5 17.67 -1.74 -14.14
C LYS A 5 17.46 -1.23 -12.71
N ASN A 6 16.24 -0.76 -12.41
CA ASN A 6 15.80 -0.63 -11.03
C ASN A 6 15.96 -2.02 -10.44
N LYS A 7 17.06 -2.19 -9.71
CA LYS A 7 17.33 -3.38 -8.93
C LYS A 7 16.28 -3.31 -7.84
N VAL A 8 15.13 -3.93 -8.06
CA VAL A 8 14.19 -4.27 -6.99
C VAL A 8 15.05 -5.09 -6.05
N THR A 9 15.59 -4.45 -5.02
CA THR A 9 16.22 -5.17 -3.95
C THR A 9 15.07 -5.94 -3.34
N ASP A 10 14.97 -7.23 -3.65
CA ASP A 10 14.12 -8.17 -2.92
C ASP A 10 14.61 -8.13 -1.48
N THR A 11 14.08 -7.17 -0.74
CA THR A 11 14.20 -7.14 0.70
C THR A 11 13.58 -8.45 1.19
N LYS A 12 14.25 -9.13 2.11
CA LYS A 12 13.72 -10.36 2.69
C LYS A 12 12.32 -10.07 3.28
N PRO A 13 11.32 -10.96 3.06
CA PRO A 13 10.03 -10.85 3.72
C PRO A 13 10.16 -10.71 5.24
N PRO A 14 9.24 -10.00 5.92
CA PRO A 14 9.22 -9.87 7.37
C PRO A 14 9.20 -11.23 8.05
N SER A 15 10.13 -11.43 8.99
CA SER A 15 10.21 -12.62 9.82
C SER A 15 9.10 -12.64 10.88
N LEU A 16 8.85 -13.78 11.52
CA LEU A 16 7.90 -13.89 12.63
C LEU A 16 8.18 -12.84 13.73
N LYS A 17 9.46 -12.55 14.00
CA LYS A 17 9.86 -11.51 14.97
C LYS A 17 9.38 -10.11 14.56
N ASP A 18 9.35 -9.81 13.26
CA ASP A 18 8.88 -8.50 12.75
C ASP A 18 7.36 -8.35 12.88
N TRP A 19 6.62 -9.46 12.88
CA TRP A 19 5.19 -9.49 13.15
C TRP A 19 4.86 -9.39 14.65
N GLY A 20 5.81 -9.73 15.52
CA GLY A 20 5.64 -9.68 16.96
C GLY A 20 4.64 -10.74 17.46
N ASP A 21 4.12 -10.51 18.66
CA ASP A 21 3.09 -11.36 19.23
C ASP A 21 1.75 -11.07 18.55
N ILE A 22 1.10 -12.13 18.08
CA ILE A 22 -0.22 -12.07 17.44
C ILE A 22 -1.23 -12.65 18.43
N PRO A 23 -2.01 -11.81 19.13
CA PRO A 23 -3.00 -12.30 20.10
C PRO A 23 -4.04 -13.18 19.41
N LYS A 24 -4.44 -14.29 20.02
CA LYS A 24 -5.40 -15.25 19.42
C LYS A 24 -6.79 -14.64 19.21
N ASP A 25 -7.13 -13.64 19.99
CA ASP A 25 -8.38 -12.87 19.95
C ASP A 25 -8.35 -11.71 18.93
N ASN A 26 -7.18 -11.35 18.38
CA ASN A 26 -7.08 -10.37 17.30
C ASN A 26 -7.33 -11.03 15.94
N ILE A 27 -8.60 -11.16 15.57
CA ILE A 27 -9.04 -11.88 14.36
C ILE A 27 -8.44 -11.26 13.09
N ASP A 28 -8.41 -9.93 12.99
CA ASP A 28 -7.90 -9.22 11.81
C ASP A 28 -6.40 -9.46 11.59
N LEU A 29 -5.59 -9.31 12.64
CA LEU A 29 -4.15 -9.54 12.54
C LEU A 29 -3.83 -11.01 12.26
N ASN A 30 -4.59 -11.94 12.84
CA ASN A 30 -4.44 -13.38 12.54
C ASN A 30 -4.77 -13.72 11.09
N TYR A 31 -5.85 -13.14 10.55
CA TYR A 31 -6.23 -13.33 9.16
C TYR A 31 -5.13 -12.81 8.23
N ILE A 32 -4.64 -11.60 8.49
CA ILE A 32 -3.62 -10.96 7.66
C ILE A 32 -2.25 -11.59 7.76
N TYR A 33 -1.88 -12.08 8.93
CA TYR A 33 -0.69 -12.89 9.06
C TYR A 33 -0.75 -14.14 8.17
N LYS A 34 -1.86 -14.88 8.17
CA LYS A 34 -2.01 -16.09 7.34
C LYS A 34 -1.93 -15.80 5.84
N ILE A 35 -2.44 -14.65 5.41
CA ILE A 35 -2.42 -14.26 4.00
C ILE A 35 -1.04 -13.77 3.58
N PHE A 36 -0.36 -12.94 4.38
CA PHE A 36 0.84 -12.22 3.92
C PHE A 36 2.15 -12.85 4.36
N PHE A 37 2.20 -13.59 5.45
CA PHE A 37 3.46 -14.09 6.02
C PHE A 37 4.32 -14.83 4.97
N GLU A 38 5.62 -14.52 4.97
CA GLU A 38 6.64 -15.03 4.05
C GLU A 38 6.49 -14.66 2.57
N LYS A 39 5.44 -13.94 2.16
CA LYS A 39 5.27 -13.55 0.76
C LYS A 39 6.31 -12.52 0.31
N THR A 40 6.86 -12.74 -0.88
CA THR A 40 7.70 -11.80 -1.61
C THR A 40 6.87 -10.62 -2.13
N ASN A 41 7.54 -9.52 -2.52
CA ASN A 41 6.85 -8.37 -3.12
C ASN A 41 6.05 -8.81 -4.38
N SER A 42 6.64 -9.64 -5.24
CA SER A 42 5.97 -10.13 -6.45
C SER A 42 4.75 -10.99 -6.15
N GLU A 43 4.82 -11.87 -5.14
CA GLU A 43 3.67 -12.65 -4.69
C GLU A 43 2.58 -11.80 -4.03
N VAL A 44 2.93 -10.66 -3.45
CA VAL A 44 1.98 -9.72 -2.85
C VAL A 44 1.26 -8.93 -3.92
N GLN A 45 1.94 -8.53 -5.00
CA GLN A 45 1.30 -7.88 -6.15
C GLN A 45 0.19 -8.74 -6.76
N THR A 46 0.33 -10.07 -6.77
CA THR A 46 -0.73 -10.95 -7.31
C THR A 46 -1.97 -10.98 -6.41
N LEU A 47 -1.83 -10.76 -5.09
CA LEU A 47 -2.96 -10.63 -4.18
C LEU A 47 -3.82 -9.40 -4.54
N PHE A 48 -3.17 -8.30 -4.92
CA PHE A 48 -3.85 -7.06 -5.29
C PHE A 48 -4.44 -7.09 -6.70
N ASN A 49 -4.22 -8.15 -7.48
CA ASN A 49 -4.78 -8.31 -8.81
C ASN A 49 -6.01 -9.25 -8.85
N GLY A 50 -6.63 -9.51 -7.70
CA GLY A 50 -7.79 -10.39 -7.56
C GLY A 50 -9.06 -9.67 -7.12
N ILE A 51 -10.18 -10.39 -7.12
CA ILE A 51 -11.53 -9.89 -6.77
C ILE A 51 -11.58 -9.22 -5.37
N VAL A 52 -10.73 -9.69 -4.44
CA VAL A 52 -10.68 -9.22 -3.04
C VAL A 52 -9.53 -8.25 -2.77
N ALA A 53 -8.99 -7.60 -3.81
CA ALA A 53 -7.84 -6.70 -3.68
C ALA A 53 -8.05 -5.57 -2.66
N ILE A 54 -9.26 -4.99 -2.63
CA ILE A 54 -9.61 -3.91 -1.68
C ILE A 54 -9.49 -4.41 -0.23
N GLU A 55 -10.00 -5.61 0.05
CA GLU A 55 -9.93 -6.21 1.39
C GLU A 55 -8.47 -6.38 1.85
N TYR A 56 -7.59 -6.83 0.95
CA TYR A 56 -6.18 -7.01 1.26
C TYR A 56 -5.43 -5.70 1.47
N VAL A 57 -5.77 -4.65 0.72
CA VAL A 57 -5.21 -3.31 0.93
C VAL A 57 -5.67 -2.76 2.26
N ASP A 58 -6.97 -2.81 2.54
CA ASP A 58 -7.52 -2.30 3.78
C ASP A 58 -6.88 -2.98 4.98
N ALA A 59 -6.69 -4.29 4.91
CA ALA A 59 -6.22 -5.05 6.05
C ALA A 59 -4.72 -4.87 6.35
N LEU A 60 -3.95 -4.22 5.46
CA LEU A 60 -2.60 -3.74 5.77
C LEU A 60 -2.60 -2.79 6.99
N ARG A 61 -3.72 -2.11 7.29
CA ARG A 61 -3.84 -1.19 8.43
C ARG A 61 -3.53 -1.86 9.78
N TRP A 62 -3.80 -3.15 9.89
CA TRP A 62 -3.61 -3.94 11.11
C TRP A 62 -2.16 -4.40 11.32
N MET A 63 -1.33 -4.34 10.28
CA MET A 63 0.04 -4.80 10.35
C MET A 63 0.91 -3.92 11.26
N PRO A 64 1.85 -4.52 12.00
CA PRO A 64 2.92 -3.79 12.66
C PRO A 64 3.77 -3.01 11.64
N ALA A 65 4.54 -2.04 12.13
CA ALA A 65 5.24 -1.08 11.28
C ALA A 65 6.15 -1.73 10.22
N ARG A 66 6.90 -2.78 10.60
CA ARG A 66 7.85 -3.44 9.70
C ARG A 66 7.15 -4.27 8.62
N PRO A 67 6.19 -5.18 8.93
CA PRO A 67 5.37 -5.83 7.92
C PRO A 67 4.61 -4.85 7.03
N PHE A 68 3.97 -3.83 7.61
CA PHE A 68 3.28 -2.80 6.84
C PHE A 68 4.21 -2.16 5.79
N SER A 69 5.39 -1.69 6.24
CA SER A 69 6.35 -1.01 5.35
C SER A 69 6.86 -1.92 4.22
N TYR A 70 6.88 -3.22 4.44
CA TYR A 70 7.27 -4.17 3.43
C TYR A 70 6.14 -4.40 2.41
N TYR A 71 4.94 -4.72 2.88
CA TYR A 71 3.83 -5.11 2.00
C TYR A 71 3.18 -3.94 1.26
N ILE A 72 3.19 -2.73 1.84
CA ILE A 72 2.69 -1.53 1.14
C ILE A 72 3.54 -1.21 -0.11
N LYS A 73 4.82 -1.61 -0.15
CA LYS A 73 5.64 -1.48 -1.37
C LYS A 73 5.09 -2.31 -2.52
N GLY A 74 4.63 -3.54 -2.23
CA GLY A 74 3.99 -4.37 -3.24
C GLY A 74 2.76 -3.67 -3.83
N PHE A 75 1.99 -2.96 -3.01
CA PHE A 75 0.84 -2.21 -3.50
C PHE A 75 1.22 -0.93 -4.27
N ILE A 76 2.26 -0.23 -3.83
CA ILE A 76 2.85 0.89 -4.58
C ILE A 76 3.30 0.43 -5.98
N ASP A 77 4.05 -0.69 -6.05
CA ASP A 77 4.52 -1.25 -7.31
C ASP A 77 3.34 -1.69 -8.20
N PHE A 78 2.30 -2.27 -7.61
CA PHE A 78 1.06 -2.61 -8.32
C PHE A 78 0.39 -1.38 -8.96
N ILE A 79 0.30 -0.26 -8.22
CA ILE A 79 -0.27 1.00 -8.72
C ILE A 79 0.60 1.58 -9.85
N LEU A 80 1.91 1.71 -9.60
CA LEU A 80 2.82 2.36 -10.55
C LEU A 80 2.96 1.58 -11.86
N ASN A 81 2.90 0.25 -11.81
CA ASN A 81 2.96 -0.61 -12.99
C ASN A 81 1.61 -0.75 -13.72
N LYS A 82 0.54 -0.12 -13.22
CA LYS A 82 -0.82 -0.15 -13.78
C LYS A 82 -1.40 -1.57 -13.95
N HIS A 83 -1.11 -2.47 -13.01
CA HIS A 83 -1.49 -3.88 -13.09
C HIS A 83 -2.94 -4.16 -12.63
N TYR A 84 -3.91 -3.32 -13.00
CA TYR A 84 -5.30 -3.35 -12.48
C TYR A 84 -6.22 -4.38 -13.17
N ALA A 85 -5.77 -5.59 -13.44
CA ALA A 85 -6.58 -6.55 -14.19
C ALA A 85 -7.78 -7.11 -13.38
N GLY A 86 -7.69 -7.10 -12.05
CA GLY A 86 -8.73 -7.64 -11.16
C GLY A 86 -9.51 -6.62 -10.31
N ILE A 87 -9.22 -5.32 -10.44
CA ILE A 87 -9.78 -4.22 -9.63
C ILE A 87 -9.81 -2.97 -10.50
N ASP A 88 -10.82 -2.10 -10.37
CA ASP A 88 -10.83 -0.83 -11.07
C ASP A 88 -9.74 0.11 -10.55
N ALA A 89 -9.08 0.85 -11.45
CA ALA A 89 -8.01 1.78 -11.08
C ALA A 89 -8.46 2.79 -10.01
N ASN A 90 -9.71 3.25 -10.07
CA ASN A 90 -10.31 4.16 -9.09
C ASN A 90 -10.27 3.57 -7.66
N ASP A 91 -10.71 2.33 -7.49
CA ASP A 91 -10.70 1.66 -6.19
C ASP A 91 -9.27 1.49 -5.66
N ALA A 92 -8.31 1.20 -6.55
CA ALA A 92 -6.90 1.06 -6.16
C ALA A 92 -6.34 2.38 -5.63
N ALA A 93 -6.64 3.49 -6.32
CA ALA A 93 -6.22 4.81 -5.88
C ALA A 93 -6.90 5.23 -4.57
N TYR A 94 -8.22 5.07 -4.48
CA TYR A 94 -9.00 5.47 -3.30
C TYR A 94 -8.59 4.68 -2.05
N SER A 95 -8.47 3.35 -2.16
CA SER A 95 -8.02 2.49 -1.06
C SER A 95 -6.60 2.83 -0.61
N PHE A 96 -5.69 3.13 -1.54
CA PHE A 96 -4.34 3.60 -1.21
C PHE A 96 -4.38 4.91 -0.41
N LEU A 97 -5.10 5.92 -0.91
CA LEU A 97 -5.20 7.23 -0.27
C LEU A 97 -5.77 7.12 1.15
N ARG A 98 -6.84 6.35 1.33
CA ARG A 98 -7.45 6.14 2.65
C ARG A 98 -6.54 5.42 3.62
N LEU A 99 -5.87 4.35 3.18
CA LEU A 99 -4.93 3.59 4.01
C LEU A 99 -3.78 4.47 4.48
N ILE A 100 -3.19 5.26 3.57
CA ILE A 100 -2.10 6.17 3.92
C ILE A 100 -2.58 7.25 4.89
N LYS A 101 -3.74 7.87 4.65
CA LYS A 101 -4.31 8.85 5.57
C LYS A 101 -4.49 8.27 6.98
N GLU A 102 -5.06 7.08 7.09
CA GLU A 102 -5.28 6.44 8.37
C GLU A 102 -3.97 6.11 9.09
N LYS A 103 -2.94 5.69 8.36
CA LYS A 103 -1.60 5.48 8.93
C LYS A 103 -0.94 6.78 9.34
N VAL A 104 -1.15 7.90 8.64
CA VAL A 104 -0.72 9.22 9.10
C VAL A 104 -1.36 9.54 10.46
N ASP A 105 -2.66 9.26 10.61
CA ASP A 105 -3.43 9.58 11.82
C ASP A 105 -3.07 8.66 13.00
N SER A 106 -2.86 7.36 12.74
CA SER A 106 -2.70 6.35 13.79
C SER A 106 -1.23 6.00 14.12
N ASN A 107 -0.35 5.99 13.13
CA ASN A 107 1.06 5.62 13.29
C ASN A 107 1.94 6.18 12.16
N LYS A 108 2.07 7.51 12.09
CA LYS A 108 2.91 8.18 11.08
C LYS A 108 4.33 7.63 11.00
N SER A 109 4.89 7.16 12.12
CA SER A 109 6.26 6.64 12.18
C SER A 109 6.50 5.45 11.25
N SER A 110 5.48 4.62 11.00
CA SER A 110 5.59 3.48 10.07
C SER A 110 5.65 3.91 8.60
N LEU A 111 5.28 5.15 8.28
CA LEU A 111 5.31 5.69 6.91
C LEU A 111 6.63 6.38 6.58
N LEU A 112 7.35 6.89 7.58
CA LEU A 112 8.57 7.67 7.38
C LEU A 112 9.63 6.97 6.51
N PRO A 113 9.88 5.65 6.65
CA PRO A 113 10.84 4.96 5.79
C PRO A 113 10.47 4.92 4.31
N LEU A 114 9.21 5.24 3.97
CA LEU A 114 8.63 5.16 2.62
C LEU A 114 8.07 6.50 2.15
N LYS A 115 8.35 7.57 2.88
CA LYS A 115 7.72 8.87 2.66
C LYS A 115 7.82 9.30 1.20
N TYR A 116 9.00 9.20 0.60
CA TYR A 116 9.21 9.65 -0.78
C TYR A 116 8.48 8.76 -1.79
N GLU A 117 8.49 7.45 -1.61
CA GLU A 117 7.75 6.52 -2.47
C GLU A 117 6.24 6.76 -2.38
N ILE A 118 5.71 6.97 -1.17
CA ILE A 118 4.29 7.26 -0.96
C ILE A 118 3.91 8.57 -1.65
N ILE A 119 4.65 9.66 -1.40
CA ILE A 119 4.35 10.97 -2.01
C ILE A 119 4.44 10.89 -3.53
N SER A 120 5.45 10.21 -4.07
CA SER A 120 5.61 10.03 -5.53
C SER A 120 4.46 9.22 -6.13
N THR A 121 3.97 8.20 -5.41
CA THR A 121 2.82 7.39 -5.84
C THR A 121 1.55 8.23 -5.87
N ILE A 122 1.34 9.09 -4.86
CA ILE A 122 0.17 9.97 -4.86
C ILE A 122 0.27 11.03 -5.97
N ASP A 123 1.45 11.61 -6.18
CA ASP A 123 1.66 12.56 -7.28
C ASP A 123 1.45 11.92 -8.65
N PHE A 124 1.80 10.63 -8.81
CA PHE A 124 1.44 9.86 -10.00
C PHE A 124 -0.08 9.71 -10.16
N ILE A 125 -0.81 9.34 -9.10
CA ILE A 125 -2.27 9.23 -9.12
C ILE A 125 -2.91 10.57 -9.54
N ILE A 126 -2.49 11.67 -8.92
CA ILE A 126 -3.00 13.02 -9.18
C ILE A 126 -2.65 13.51 -10.60
N SER A 127 -1.48 13.16 -11.12
CA SER A 127 -1.09 13.51 -12.50
C SER A 127 -1.84 12.68 -13.56
N ASN A 128 -2.56 11.63 -13.15
CA ASN A 128 -3.31 10.72 -14.02
C ASN A 128 -4.79 10.64 -13.59
N GLN A 129 -5.38 11.73 -13.10
CA GLN A 129 -6.75 11.76 -12.56
C GLN A 129 -7.81 11.20 -13.52
N ASP A 130 -7.69 11.44 -14.84
CA ASP A 130 -8.61 10.87 -15.83
C ASP A 130 -8.61 9.34 -15.82
N TYR A 131 -7.42 8.74 -15.71
CA TYR A 131 -7.24 7.30 -15.69
C TYR A 131 -7.81 6.68 -14.41
N PHE A 132 -7.60 7.36 -13.28
CA PHE A 132 -8.12 6.95 -11.98
C PHE A 132 -9.57 7.37 -11.73
N ARG A 133 -10.21 8.09 -12.68
CA ARG A 133 -11.55 8.65 -12.55
C ARG A 133 -11.73 9.53 -11.30
N LEU A 134 -10.75 10.41 -11.03
CA LEU A 134 -10.70 11.28 -9.84
C LEU A 134 -10.91 12.78 -10.14
N VAL A 135 -11.20 13.16 -11.39
CA VAL A 135 -11.22 14.57 -11.85
C VAL A 135 -12.19 15.45 -11.04
N ASP A 136 -13.31 14.87 -10.58
CA ASP A 136 -14.32 15.57 -9.78
C ASP A 136 -14.44 15.01 -8.35
N ASP A 137 -13.46 14.23 -7.90
CA ASP A 137 -13.45 13.65 -6.56
C ASP A 137 -12.77 14.61 -5.56
N GLU A 138 -13.57 15.53 -5.02
CA GLU A 138 -13.12 16.46 -3.98
C GLU A 138 -12.60 15.76 -2.72
N GLU A 139 -13.13 14.58 -2.36
CA GLU A 139 -12.71 13.86 -1.18
C GLU A 139 -11.28 13.35 -1.35
N SER A 140 -11.01 12.66 -2.46
CA SER A 140 -9.67 12.18 -2.80
C SER A 140 -8.64 13.31 -2.85
N TYR A 141 -9.02 14.48 -3.39
CA TYR A 141 -8.13 15.64 -3.40
C TYR A 141 -7.86 16.21 -2.00
N LYS A 142 -8.88 16.28 -1.12
CA LYS A 142 -8.71 16.70 0.28
C LYS A 142 -7.81 15.73 1.04
N ILE A 143 -7.97 14.42 0.82
CA ILE A 143 -7.12 13.38 1.42
C ILE A 143 -5.66 13.56 0.95
N TYR A 144 -5.43 13.79 -0.34
CA TYR A 144 -4.10 14.06 -0.87
C TYR A 144 -3.41 15.24 -0.18
N GLN A 145 -4.09 16.38 -0.10
CA GLN A 145 -3.54 17.59 0.51
C GLN A 145 -3.24 17.38 2.00
N TYR A 146 -4.11 16.63 2.68
CA TYR A 146 -3.91 16.24 4.07
C TYR A 146 -2.64 15.39 4.23
N ILE A 147 -2.48 14.34 3.42
CA ILE A 147 -1.30 13.46 3.49
C ILE A 147 -0.03 14.28 3.23
N LYS A 148 0.00 15.12 2.19
CA LYS A 148 1.17 15.94 1.86
C LYS A 148 1.58 16.89 2.98
N SER A 149 0.62 17.46 3.68
CA SER A 149 0.88 18.41 4.78
C SER A 149 1.33 17.70 6.06
N ASN A 150 0.97 16.42 6.22
CA ASN A 150 1.15 15.69 7.47
C ASN A 150 2.14 14.53 7.39
N LEU A 151 2.69 14.20 6.22
CA LEU A 151 3.72 13.16 6.07
C LEU A 151 5.08 13.78 5.74
#